data_AF-A0A2N9B983-F1
#
_entry.id   AF-A0A2N9B983-F1
#
_cell.length_a   1.000
_cell.length_b   1.000
_cell.length_c   1.000
_cell.angle_alpha   90.00
_cell.angle_beta   90.00
_cell.angle_gamma   90.00
#
_symmetry.space_group_name_H-M   'P 1'
#
loop_
_entity.id
_entity.type
_entity.pdbx_description
1 polymer ?
#
loop_
_entity_poly.entity_id
_entity_poly.type
_entity_poly.pdbx_seq_one_letter_code
_entity_poly.pdbx_strand_id
1 'polypeptide(L)'
;MVSDELWDRLEPLLPQRERRFRYPGRKPLPDRDVLCGILYVLHTGIQWEYLPKQLGFGSGMTCWRRLRDWNEAGVWQRLHEVLLAELNAAAKLDWSRCVVDSSHVRAFKGGSTRAPRRSTGAGRARNIT
;
A
#
# COMPACT_ATOMS: atom_id res chain seq x y z
N MET A 1 7.04 7.24 16.67
CA MET A 1 6.90 8.51 15.91
C MET A 1 7.77 8.38 14.67
N VAL A 2 7.35 8.93 13.52
CA VAL A 2 8.10 8.78 12.24
C VAL A 2 9.43 9.53 12.34
N SER A 3 10.56 8.88 12.06
CA SER A 3 11.87 9.54 12.05
C SER A 3 11.96 10.58 10.93
N ASP A 4 12.74 11.63 11.13
CA ASP A 4 12.98 12.66 10.10
C ASP A 4 13.60 12.02 8.85
N GLU A 5 14.55 11.10 9.03
CA GLU A 5 15.21 10.38 7.94
C GLU A 5 14.24 9.62 7.02
N LEU A 6 13.22 8.98 7.59
CA LEU A 6 12.19 8.30 6.81
C LEU A 6 11.25 9.31 6.15
N TRP A 7 10.93 10.38 6.87
CA TRP A 7 10.06 11.43 6.39
C TRP A 7 10.65 12.13 5.16
N ASP A 8 11.93 12.45 5.18
CA ASP A 8 12.64 13.12 4.08
C ASP A 8 12.61 12.32 2.78
N ARG A 9 12.56 10.98 2.87
CA ARG A 9 12.40 10.09 1.70
C ARG A 9 10.97 9.97 1.23
N LEU A 10 10.01 10.02 2.15
CA LEU A 10 8.60 9.83 1.83
C LEU A 10 7.94 11.11 1.30
N GLU A 11 8.21 12.26 1.93
CA GLU A 11 7.57 13.54 1.63
C GLU A 11 7.59 13.90 0.13
N PRO A 12 8.73 13.76 -0.60
CA PRO A 12 8.79 14.05 -2.03
C PRO A 12 7.91 13.13 -2.89
N LEU A 13 7.56 11.94 -2.39
CA LEU A 13 6.75 10.96 -3.11
C LEU A 13 5.24 11.22 -2.96
N LEU A 14 4.85 12.06 -2.00
CA LEU A 14 3.46 12.35 -1.71
C LEU A 14 2.80 13.14 -2.84
N PRO A 15 1.57 12.80 -3.23
CA PRO A 15 0.85 13.54 -4.25
C PRO A 15 0.55 14.96 -3.76
N GLN A 16 0.85 15.95 -4.60
CA GLN A 16 0.48 17.33 -4.34
C GLN A 16 -1.05 17.47 -4.35
N ARG A 17 -1.61 17.98 -3.26
CA ARG A 17 -3.05 18.21 -3.15
C ARG A 17 -3.39 19.62 -3.59
N GLU A 18 -3.97 19.74 -4.77
CA GLU A 18 -4.56 21.00 -5.21
C GLU A 18 -5.74 21.38 -4.31
N ARG A 19 -5.64 22.57 -3.70
CA ARG A 19 -6.71 23.11 -2.87
C ARG A 19 -7.64 23.93 -3.75
N ARG A 20 -8.94 23.66 -3.67
CA ARG A 20 -9.96 24.47 -4.36
C ARG A 20 -9.82 25.93 -3.97
N PHE A 21 -9.82 26.83 -4.96
CA PHE A 21 -9.74 28.27 -4.71
C PHE A 21 -10.98 28.80 -3.97
N ARG A 22 -12.18 28.41 -4.43
CA ARG A 22 -13.46 28.82 -3.84
C ARG A 22 -14.02 27.73 -2.92
N TYR A 23 -14.48 28.13 -1.73
CA TYR A 23 -15.01 27.25 -0.68
C TYR A 23 -14.09 26.05 -0.35
N PRO A 24 -12.83 26.30 0.06
CA PRO A 24 -11.83 25.26 0.22
C PRO A 24 -12.11 24.25 1.35
N GLY A 25 -13.12 24.49 2.19
CA GLY A 25 -13.38 23.69 3.38
C GLY A 25 -12.26 23.75 4.41
N ARG A 26 -12.26 22.77 5.33
CA ARG A 26 -11.27 22.64 6.40
C ARG A 26 -9.88 22.36 5.82
N LYS A 27 -8.85 23.01 6.38
CA LYS A 27 -7.46 22.71 6.03
C LYS A 27 -7.15 21.22 6.29
N PRO A 28 -6.51 20.52 5.34
CA PRO A 28 -6.02 19.18 5.58
C PRO A 28 -5.06 19.14 6.77
N LEU A 29 -5.01 17.99 7.45
CA LEU A 29 -3.98 17.74 8.46
C LEU A 29 -2.61 17.58 7.79
N PRO A 30 -1.52 17.96 8.49
CA PRO A 30 -0.16 17.70 8.03
C PRO A 30 0.04 16.22 7.73
N ASP A 31 0.75 15.93 6.64
CA ASP A 31 0.85 14.56 6.14
C ASP A 31 1.67 13.66 7.08
N ARG A 32 2.63 14.23 7.79
CA ARG A 32 3.42 13.54 8.81
C ARG A 32 2.59 13.08 10.00
N ASP A 33 1.64 13.90 10.46
CA ASP A 33 0.73 13.55 11.55
C ASP A 33 -0.21 12.43 11.11
N VAL A 34 -0.70 12.50 9.87
CA VAL A 34 -1.54 11.46 9.30
C VAL A 34 -0.78 10.14 9.16
N LEU A 35 0.48 10.17 8.73
CA LEU A 35 1.33 8.98 8.70
C LEU A 35 1.53 8.38 10.09
N CYS A 36 1.79 9.21 11.12
CA CYS A 36 1.87 8.73 12.49
C CYS A 36 0.56 8.03 12.93
N GLY A 37 -0.59 8.59 12.57
CA GLY A 37 -1.90 7.99 12.83
C GLY A 37 -2.12 6.66 12.10
N ILE A 38 -1.73 6.58 10.82
CA ILE A 38 -1.77 5.33 10.03
C ILE A 38 -0.92 4.26 10.72
N LEU A 39 0.33 4.57 11.04
CA LEU A 39 1.25 3.61 11.66
C LEU A 39 0.76 3.17 13.05
N TYR A 40 0.17 4.08 13.82
CA TYR A 40 -0.41 3.73 15.12
C TYR A 40 -1.52 2.69 14.97
N VAL A 41 -2.46 2.91 14.04
CA VAL A 41 -3.56 1.95 13.79
C VAL A 41 -3.02 0.61 13.30
N LEU A 42 -2.08 0.62 12.34
CA LEU A 42 -1.51 -0.61 11.78
C LEU A 42 -0.69 -1.39 12.81
N HIS A 43 0.02 -0.71 13.71
CA HIS A 43 0.83 -1.34 14.75
C HIS A 43 -0.02 -1.94 15.87
N THR A 44 -1.07 -1.23 16.28
CA THR A 44 -1.93 -1.65 17.40
C THR A 44 -3.08 -2.56 16.96
N GLY A 45 -3.43 -2.57 15.68
CA GLY A 45 -4.54 -3.36 15.13
C GLY A 45 -5.93 -2.84 15.52
N ILE A 46 -6.04 -1.63 16.08
CA ILE A 46 -7.33 -1.06 16.47
C ILE A 46 -8.19 -0.71 15.24
N GLN A 47 -9.49 -0.58 15.44
CA GLN A 47 -10.36 -0.04 14.40
C GLN A 47 -10.05 1.45 14.16
N TRP A 48 -10.17 1.89 12.91
CA TRP A 48 -9.93 3.29 12.53
C TRP A 48 -10.76 4.30 13.35
N GLU A 49 -11.99 3.95 13.71
CA GLU A 49 -12.86 4.83 14.49
C GLU A 49 -12.40 5.00 15.95
N TYR A 50 -11.57 4.07 16.44
CA TYR A 50 -11.03 4.09 17.80
C TYR A 50 -9.65 4.75 17.91
N LEU A 51 -9.13 5.33 16.83
CA LEU A 51 -7.90 6.13 16.91
C LEU A 51 -8.10 7.28 17.93
N PRO A 52 -7.33 7.32 19.04
CA PRO A 52 -7.51 8.34 20.06
C PRO A 52 -7.22 9.74 19.53
N LYS A 53 -8.21 10.64 19.62
CA LYS A 53 -8.11 12.02 19.12
C LYS A 53 -7.06 12.84 19.88
N GLN A 54 -6.78 12.47 21.13
CA GLN A 54 -5.81 13.11 22.02
C GLN A 54 -4.38 13.04 21.47
N LEU A 55 -4.09 12.09 20.57
CA LEU A 55 -2.77 11.93 19.95
C LEU A 55 -2.48 12.97 18.85
N GLY A 56 -3.48 13.77 18.45
CA GLY A 56 -3.29 14.85 17.47
C GLY A 56 -3.24 14.43 16.00
N PHE A 57 -3.31 13.14 15.68
CA PHE A 57 -3.24 12.62 14.29
C PHE A 57 -4.53 12.83 13.46
N GLY A 58 -5.54 13.45 14.07
CA GLY A 58 -6.87 13.60 13.47
C GLY A 58 -7.80 12.41 13.73
N SER A 59 -8.83 12.28 12.91
CA SER A 59 -9.70 11.10 12.96
C SER A 59 -9.08 9.94 12.20
N GLY A 60 -9.28 8.71 12.66
CA GLY A 60 -8.77 7.55 11.91
C GLY A 60 -9.42 7.39 10.54
N MET A 61 -10.63 7.91 10.32
CA MET A 61 -11.21 7.97 8.96
C MET A 61 -10.43 8.91 8.02
N THR A 62 -9.80 9.97 8.55
CA THR A 62 -8.89 10.81 7.78
C THR A 62 -7.59 10.06 7.44
N CYS A 63 -7.07 9.29 8.40
CA CYS A 63 -5.91 8.42 8.18
C CYS A 63 -6.20 7.34 7.12
N TRP A 64 -7.34 6.66 7.23
CA TRP A 64 -7.76 5.64 6.28
C TRP A 64 -7.89 6.18 4.85
N ARG A 65 -8.60 7.31 4.67
CA ARG A 65 -8.72 7.95 3.35
C ARG A 65 -7.34 8.30 2.79
N ARG A 66 -6.46 8.84 3.62
CA ARG A 66 -5.09 9.18 3.19
C ARG A 66 -4.30 7.95 2.78
N LEU A 67 -4.36 6.87 3.57
CA LEU A 67 -3.71 5.61 3.25
C LEU A 67 -4.18 5.07 1.89
N ARG A 68 -5.50 5.10 1.65
CA ARG A 68 -6.08 4.70 0.36
C ARG A 68 -5.57 5.58 -0.78
N ASP A 69 -5.67 6.89 -0.65
CA ASP A 69 -5.27 7.84 -1.70
C ASP A 69 -3.76 7.70 -2.01
N TRP A 70 -2.91 7.49 -1.00
CA TRP A 70 -1.48 7.23 -1.18
C TRP A 70 -1.19 5.87 -1.82
N ASN A 71 -1.99 4.86 -1.50
CA ASN A 71 -1.89 3.55 -2.13
C ASN A 71 -2.26 3.62 -3.62
N GLU A 72 -3.36 4.30 -3.96
CA GLU A 72 -3.77 4.54 -5.35
C GLU A 72 -2.74 5.38 -6.12
N ALA A 73 -2.09 6.33 -5.46
CA ALA A 73 -0.99 7.11 -6.03
C ALA A 73 0.37 6.37 -6.07
N GLY A 74 0.42 5.10 -5.67
CA GLY A 74 1.64 4.27 -5.71
C GLY A 74 2.76 4.77 -4.80
N VAL A 75 2.46 5.51 -3.74
CA VAL A 75 3.46 6.09 -2.82
C VAL A 75 4.30 4.99 -2.17
N TRP A 76 3.65 3.93 -1.69
CA TRP A 76 4.33 2.83 -0.99
C TRP A 76 5.26 2.04 -1.89
N GLN A 77 4.84 1.81 -3.14
CA GLN A 77 5.67 1.13 -4.13
C GLN A 77 6.92 1.95 -4.44
N ARG A 78 6.77 3.26 -4.70
CA ARG A 78 7.91 4.15 -4.96
C ARG A 78 8.85 4.25 -3.76
N LEU A 79 8.31 4.33 -2.54
CA LEU A 79 9.14 4.34 -1.32
C LEU A 79 9.94 3.04 -1.20
N HIS A 80 9.31 1.89 -1.46
CA HIS A 80 9.99 0.61 -1.43
C HIS A 80 11.13 0.53 -2.46
N GLU A 81 10.90 1.00 -3.68
CA GLU A 81 11.92 1.07 -4.74
C GLU A 81 13.10 1.97 -4.35
N VAL A 82 12.84 3.15 -3.75
CA VAL A 82 13.88 4.05 -3.24
C VAL A 82 14.73 3.38 -2.16
N LEU A 83 14.09 2.76 -1.17
CA LEU A 83 14.80 2.08 -0.08
C LEU A 83 15.62 0.88 -0.59
N LEU A 84 15.08 0.11 -1.54
CA LEU A 84 15.82 -0.98 -2.18
C LEU A 84 17.03 -0.47 -2.95
N ALA A 85 16.90 0.63 -3.70
CA ALA A 85 18.01 1.23 -4.43
C ALA A 85 19.12 1.72 -3.48
N GLU A 86 18.76 2.36 -2.37
CA GLU A 86 19.71 2.79 -1.33
C GLU A 86 20.44 1.61 -0.68
N LEU A 87 19.70 0.56 -0.31
CA LEU A 87 20.30 -0.64 0.28
C LEU A 87 21.22 -1.38 -0.71
N ASN A 88 20.84 -1.42 -1.99
CA ASN A 88 21.68 -2.00 -3.04
C ASN A 88 22.96 -1.20 -3.22
N ALA A 89 22.88 0.14 -3.30
CA ALA A 89 24.03 1.02 -3.43
C ALA A 89 24.97 0.92 -2.22
N ALA A 90 24.42 0.69 -1.03
CA ALA A 90 25.18 0.47 0.19
C ALA A 90 25.73 -0.96 0.34
N ALA A 91 25.55 -1.84 -0.65
CA ALA A 91 25.91 -3.26 -0.60
C ALA A 91 25.32 -4.02 0.61
N LYS A 92 24.13 -3.61 1.06
CA LYS A 92 23.40 -4.20 2.20
C LYS A 92 22.37 -5.25 1.78
N LEU A 93 22.18 -5.48 0.47
CA LEU A 93 21.33 -6.54 -0.04
C LEU A 93 22.14 -7.82 -0.29
N ASP A 94 21.78 -8.88 0.43
CA ASP A 94 22.32 -10.22 0.16
C ASP A 94 21.51 -10.90 -0.96
N TRP A 95 22.00 -10.77 -2.19
CA TRP A 95 21.38 -11.38 -3.37
C TRP A 95 21.46 -12.92 -3.38
N SER A 96 22.32 -13.54 -2.57
CA SER A 96 22.39 -15.00 -2.47
C SER A 96 21.15 -15.62 -1.78
N ARG A 97 20.35 -14.80 -1.09
CA ARG A 97 19.13 -15.18 -0.36
C ARG A 97 17.87 -14.50 -0.88
N CYS A 98 17.82 -14.16 -2.16
CA CYS A 98 16.62 -13.57 -2.76
C CYS A 98 15.51 -14.64 -2.90
N VAL A 99 14.35 -14.39 -2.29
CA VAL A 99 13.15 -15.22 -2.43
C VAL A 99 12.10 -14.43 -3.20
N VAL A 100 11.61 -15.00 -4.30
CA VAL A 100 10.48 -14.46 -5.06
C VAL A 100 9.21 -15.11 -4.53
N ASP A 101 8.35 -14.32 -3.90
CA ASP A 101 7.01 -14.78 -3.49
C ASP A 101 5.94 -14.29 -4.48
N SER A 102 4.86 -15.07 -4.62
CA SER A 102 3.71 -14.70 -5.44
C SER A 102 2.42 -15.08 -4.75
N SER A 103 1.48 -14.14 -4.69
CA SER A 103 0.14 -14.39 -4.14
C SER A 103 -0.84 -14.70 -5.27
N HIS A 104 -1.49 -15.87 -5.21
CA HIS A 104 -2.57 -16.25 -6.12
C HIS A 104 -3.92 -16.07 -5.44
N VAL A 105 -4.71 -15.09 -5.88
CA VAL A 105 -6.09 -14.91 -5.41
C VAL A 105 -7.06 -15.54 -6.40
N ARG A 106 -7.89 -16.48 -5.94
CA ARG A 106 -8.88 -17.14 -6.79
C ARG A 106 -9.99 -16.14 -7.17
N ALA A 107 -10.17 -15.90 -8.47
CA ALA A 107 -11.27 -15.08 -8.98
C ALA A 107 -12.61 -15.83 -8.90
N PHE A 108 -13.20 -15.91 -7.70
CA PHE A 108 -14.45 -16.64 -7.46
C PHE A 108 -15.64 -16.16 -8.32
N LYS A 109 -15.66 -14.89 -8.72
CA LYS A 109 -16.73 -14.29 -9.55
C LYS A 109 -16.41 -14.20 -11.05
N GLY A 110 -15.29 -14.79 -11.50
CA GLY A 110 -14.80 -14.65 -12.88
C GLY A 110 -14.18 -13.28 -13.13
N GLY A 111 -12.92 -13.26 -13.59
CA GLY A 111 -12.28 -12.02 -14.04
C GLY A 111 -12.74 -11.64 -15.47
N SER A 112 -12.69 -10.35 -15.81
CA SER A 112 -12.96 -9.88 -17.17
C SER A 112 -11.97 -10.45 -18.20
N THR A 113 -10.77 -10.81 -17.76
CA THR A 113 -9.74 -11.43 -18.58
C THR A 113 -9.89 -12.95 -18.57
N ARG A 114 -10.40 -13.53 -19.66
CA ARG A 114 -10.21 -14.95 -19.96
C ARG A 114 -8.77 -15.16 -20.41
N ALA A 115 -7.88 -15.55 -19.49
CA ALA A 115 -6.64 -16.18 -19.91
C ALA A 115 -6.99 -17.40 -20.80
N PRO A 116 -6.27 -17.64 -21.92
CA PRO A 116 -6.55 -18.79 -22.78
C PRO A 116 -6.50 -20.06 -21.93
N ARG A 117 -7.64 -20.75 -21.82
CA ARG A 117 -7.65 -22.09 -21.23
C ARG A 117 -6.90 -23.00 -22.18
N ARG A 118 -5.84 -23.65 -21.71
CA ARG A 118 -5.26 -24.79 -22.45
C ARG A 118 -6.39 -25.79 -22.66
N SER A 119 -6.70 -26.07 -23.93
CA SER A 119 -7.62 -27.14 -24.28
C SER A 119 -7.03 -28.45 -23.76
N THR A 120 -7.64 -29.02 -22.72
CA THR A 120 -7.49 -30.44 -22.46
C THR A 120 -8.16 -31.13 -23.63
N GLY A 121 -7.36 -31.59 -24.60
CA GLY A 121 -7.87 -32.37 -25.73
C GLY A 121 -8.73 -33.53 -25.22
N ALA A 122 -9.70 -33.96 -26.02
CA ALA A 122 -10.63 -35.03 -25.67
C ALA A 122 -9.86 -36.30 -25.28
N GLY A 123 -9.66 -36.51 -23.98
CA GLY A 123 -9.12 -37.74 -23.44
C GLY A 123 -10.24 -38.78 -23.44
N ARG A 124 -10.09 -39.85 -24.21
CA ARG A 124 -11.00 -41.00 -24.18
C ARG A 124 -11.02 -41.55 -22.76
N ALA A 125 -12.19 -41.54 -22.11
CA ALA A 125 -12.37 -42.16 -20.81
C ALA A 125 -11.95 -43.63 -20.89
N ARG A 126 -11.17 -44.10 -19.91
CA ARG A 126 -10.81 -45.51 -19.81
C ARG A 126 -12.07 -46.32 -19.48
N ASN A 127 -12.50 -47.18 -20.40
CA ASN A 127 -13.49 -48.20 -20.10
C ASN A 127 -12.86 -49.21 -19.14
N ILE A 128 -13.56 -49.51 -18.06
CA ILE A 128 -13.25 -50.62 -17.19
C ILE A 128 -14.01 -51.81 -17.78
N THR A 129 -13.28 -52.79 -18.30
CA THR A 129 -13.80 -54.12 -18.63
C THR A 129 -13.24 -55.09 -17.61
#